data_AF-A0A7Z9PPR8-F1
#
_entry.id   AF-A0A7Z9PPR8-F1
#
_cell.length_a   1.000
_cell.length_b   1.000
_cell.length_c   1.000
_cell.angle_alpha   90.00
_cell.angle_beta   90.00
_cell.angle_gamma   90.00
#
_symmetry.space_group_name_H-M   'P 1'
#
loop_
_entity.id
_entity.type
_entity.pdbx_description
1 polymer ?
#
loop_
_entity_poly.entity_id
_entity_poly.type
_entity_poly.pdbx_seq_one_letter_code
_entity_poly.pdbx_strand_id
1 'polypeptide(L)'
;DQIIPPFQTVPYAEAAPLIEGAAADSSLRLTAKGETLEGDIETRTVLLPLGEKALVEVRLEHAGLILRTEEGGTFVDDVVFGGPAGEAGIDFDWEVLSVELPNDQPNAYFMYLPVGALLGASAPPTGQTVGFR
;
A
#
# COMPACT_ATOMS: atom_id res chain seq x y z
N ASP A 1 2.46 28.37 -4.96
CA ASP A 1 3.68 27.63 -4.60
C ASP A 1 3.25 26.37 -3.88
N GLN A 2 3.12 25.25 -4.60
CA GLN A 2 2.76 23.96 -4.01
C GLN A 2 4.01 23.10 -4.07
N ILE A 3 4.75 23.07 -2.98
CA ILE A 3 5.80 22.08 -2.76
C ILE A 3 5.08 20.75 -2.52
N ILE A 4 4.92 19.96 -3.57
CA ILE A 4 4.41 18.59 -3.45
C ILE A 4 5.56 17.75 -2.87
N PRO A 5 5.41 17.16 -1.67
CA PRO A 5 6.45 16.31 -1.12
C PRO A 5 6.70 15.09 -2.04
N PRO A 6 7.97 14.67 -2.23
CA PRO A 6 8.33 13.60 -3.15
C PRO A 6 7.87 12.21 -2.68
N PHE A 7 7.43 12.09 -1.42
CA PHE A 7 6.96 10.88 -0.79
C PHE A 7 5.69 11.17 0.00
N GLN A 8 4.74 10.24 -0.04
CA GLN A 8 3.53 10.28 0.78
C GLN A 8 3.61 9.19 1.84
N THR A 9 3.55 9.58 3.12
CA THR A 9 3.48 8.65 4.26
C THR A 9 2.03 8.26 4.50
N VAL A 10 1.72 6.97 4.45
CA VAL A 10 0.39 6.42 4.71
C VAL A 10 0.45 5.19 5.60
N PRO A 11 -0.60 4.92 6.41
CA PRO A 11 -0.78 3.60 7.03
C PRO A 11 -0.82 2.50 5.95
N TYR A 12 -0.30 1.32 6.24
CA TYR A 12 -0.19 0.24 5.25
C TYR A 12 -1.53 -0.12 4.57
N ALA A 13 -2.63 -0.14 5.34
CA ALA A 13 -3.97 -0.41 4.82
C ALA A 13 -4.38 0.59 3.71
N GLU A 14 -3.90 1.83 3.77
CA GLU A 14 -4.11 2.87 2.76
C GLU A 14 -3.01 2.85 1.68
N ALA A 15 -1.86 2.26 2.00
CA ALA A 15 -0.71 2.12 1.10
C ALA A 15 -0.90 1.00 0.07
N ALA A 16 -1.63 -0.06 0.39
CA ALA A 16 -1.85 -1.20 -0.51
C ALA A 16 -2.28 -0.79 -1.93
N PRO A 17 -3.36 0.00 -2.15
CA PRO A 17 -3.74 0.43 -3.50
C PRO A 17 -2.71 1.36 -4.16
N LEU A 18 -1.93 2.10 -3.38
CA LEU A 18 -0.85 2.95 -3.91
C LEU A 18 0.35 2.10 -4.37
N ILE A 19 0.65 1.02 -3.65
CA ILE A 19 1.67 0.04 -4.02
C ILE A 19 1.27 -0.68 -5.30
N GLU A 20 0.00 -1.05 -5.49
CA GLU A 20 -0.45 -1.64 -6.76
C GLU A 20 -0.35 -0.65 -7.93
N GLY A 21 -0.73 0.61 -7.67
CA GLY A 21 -0.74 1.67 -8.68
C GLY A 21 0.64 2.16 -9.13
N ALA A 22 1.66 2.00 -8.29
CA ALA A 22 3.00 2.53 -8.54
C ALA A 22 3.60 2.01 -9.86
N ALA A 23 4.47 2.81 -10.48
CA ALA A 23 5.15 2.46 -11.73
C ALA A 23 5.86 1.10 -11.63
N ALA A 24 5.99 0.42 -12.77
CA ALA A 24 6.81 -0.78 -12.87
C ALA A 24 8.27 -0.44 -12.49
N ASP A 25 8.93 -1.37 -11.79
CA ASP A 25 10.31 -1.25 -11.34
C ASP A 25 10.58 -0.02 -10.44
N SER A 26 9.53 0.59 -9.91
CA SER A 26 9.65 1.60 -8.86
C SER A 26 10.11 0.97 -7.55
N SER A 27 10.48 1.82 -6.60
CA SER A 27 10.93 1.37 -5.28
C SER A 27 10.01 1.89 -4.20
N LEU A 28 9.81 1.09 -3.17
CA LEU A 28 9.13 1.44 -1.94
C LEU A 28 10.16 1.84 -0.88
N ARG A 29 9.97 3.00 -0.24
CA ARG A 29 10.72 3.33 0.98
C ARG A 29 9.92 2.89 2.19
N LEU A 30 10.47 1.97 2.97
CA LEU A 30 9.86 1.44 4.19
C LEU A 30 10.69 1.91 5.39
N THR A 31 10.04 2.43 6.43
CA THR A 31 10.66 2.58 7.75
C THR A 31 10.04 1.58 8.71
N ALA A 32 10.88 0.75 9.32
CA ALA A 32 10.47 -0.25 10.29
C ALA A 32 11.29 -0.14 11.58
N LYS A 33 10.72 -0.60 12.69
CA LYS A 33 11.36 -0.61 14.00
C LYS A 33 11.16 -1.97 14.66
N GLY A 34 12.21 -2.50 15.26
CA GLY A 34 12.13 -3.76 15.99
C GLY A 34 13.38 -4.04 16.80
N GLU A 35 13.39 -5.20 17.44
CA GLU A 35 14.53 -5.70 18.21
C GLU A 35 15.46 -6.50 17.30
N THR A 36 16.76 -6.29 17.41
CA THR A 36 17.77 -7.12 16.73
C THR A 36 18.04 -8.40 17.52
N LEU A 37 18.76 -9.35 16.91
CA LEU A 37 19.21 -10.57 17.59
C LEU A 37 20.13 -10.29 18.81
N GLU A 38 20.69 -9.09 18.91
CA GLU A 38 21.52 -8.63 20.03
C GLU A 38 20.68 -8.04 21.19
N GLY A 39 19.37 -7.88 20.99
CA GLY A 39 18.44 -7.32 21.98
C GLY A 39 18.34 -5.79 21.92
N ASP A 40 18.88 -5.15 20.89
CA ASP A 40 18.83 -3.70 20.72
C ASP A 40 17.61 -3.29 19.89
N ILE A 41 16.90 -2.25 20.34
CA ILE A 41 15.80 -1.67 19.57
C ILE A 41 16.36 -0.74 18.49
N GLU A 42 16.20 -1.12 17.23
CA GLU A 42 16.63 -0.34 16.08
C GLU A 42 15.44 0.20 15.27
N THR A 43 15.68 1.29 14.55
CA THR A 43 14.77 1.80 13.52
C THR A 43 15.54 1.94 12.22
N ARG A 44 15.00 1.38 11.14
CA ARG A 44 15.67 1.30 9.85
C ARG A 44 14.77 1.76 8.73
N THR A 45 15.32 2.57 7.85
CA THR A 45 14.67 2.99 6.60
C THR A 45 15.37 2.34 5.43
N VAL A 46 14.63 1.58 4.63
CA VAL A 46 15.13 0.80 3.50
C VAL A 46 14.40 1.17 2.21
N LEU A 47 15.07 1.00 1.08
CA LEU A 47 14.48 1.18 -0.25
C LEU A 47 14.41 -0.18 -0.93
N LEU A 48 13.19 -0.63 -1.24
CA LEU A 48 12.93 -1.98 -1.73
C LEU A 48 12.35 -1.93 -3.14
N PRO A 49 12.85 -2.76 -4.08
CA PRO A 49 12.29 -2.81 -5.43
C PRO A 49 10.91 -3.46 -5.40
N LEU A 50 9.93 -2.87 -6.08
CA LEU A 50 8.58 -3.43 -6.19
C LEU A 50 8.38 -4.31 -7.43
N GLY A 51 9.39 -4.43 -8.29
CA GLY A 51 9.34 -5.18 -9.54
C GLY A 51 8.26 -4.69 -10.50
N GLU A 52 7.83 -5.58 -11.40
CA GLU A 52 6.79 -5.30 -12.40
C GLU A 52 5.43 -4.97 -11.77
N LYS A 53 4.50 -4.44 -12.57
CA LYS A 53 3.13 -4.19 -12.12
C LYS A 53 2.42 -5.52 -11.85
N ALA A 54 2.02 -5.72 -10.61
CA ALA A 54 1.28 -6.88 -10.14
C ALA A 54 0.38 -6.48 -8.95
N LEU A 55 -0.35 -7.46 -8.41
CA LEU A 55 -1.08 -7.32 -7.15
C LEU A 55 -0.12 -6.97 -5.99
N VAL A 56 -0.64 -6.29 -4.97
CA VAL A 56 0.17 -5.78 -3.86
C VAL A 56 1.01 -6.87 -3.21
N GLU A 57 0.44 -8.06 -3.00
CA GLU A 57 1.11 -9.19 -2.37
C GLU A 57 2.33 -9.62 -3.18
N VAL A 58 2.19 -9.75 -4.50
CA VAL A 58 3.28 -10.15 -5.40
C VAL A 58 4.41 -9.11 -5.40
N ARG A 59 4.06 -7.82 -5.35
CA ARG A 59 5.04 -6.73 -5.32
C ARG A 59 5.79 -6.66 -3.99
N LEU A 60 5.10 -6.93 -2.88
CA LEU A 60 5.72 -7.00 -1.56
C LEU A 60 6.58 -8.25 -1.41
N GLU A 61 6.13 -9.40 -1.90
CA GLU A 61 6.94 -10.61 -1.96
C GLU A 61 8.21 -10.39 -2.80
N HIS A 62 8.11 -9.68 -3.93
CA HIS A 62 9.29 -9.29 -4.73
C HIS A 62 10.24 -8.37 -3.94
N ALA A 63 9.69 -7.42 -3.16
CA ALA A 63 10.43 -6.58 -2.23
C ALA A 63 11.02 -7.38 -1.05
N GLY A 64 10.63 -8.64 -0.89
CA GLY A 64 11.06 -9.56 0.15
C GLY A 64 10.27 -9.46 1.45
N LEU A 65 9.08 -8.86 1.43
CA LEU A 65 8.24 -8.61 2.59
C LEU A 65 6.95 -9.42 2.53
N ILE A 66 6.59 -10.04 3.64
CA ILE A 66 5.23 -10.48 3.94
C ILE A 66 4.78 -9.67 5.15
N LEU A 67 3.64 -8.99 5.03
CA LEU A 67 3.14 -8.08 6.06
C LEU A 67 1.81 -8.56 6.62
N ARG A 68 1.65 -8.46 7.93
CA ARG A 68 0.38 -8.67 8.63
C ARG A 68 -0.12 -7.37 9.23
N THR A 69 -1.44 -7.23 9.29
CA THR A 69 -2.09 -6.08 9.94
C THR A 69 -2.98 -6.58 11.06
N GLU A 70 -2.82 -5.99 12.24
CA GLU A 70 -3.55 -6.32 13.45
C GLU A 70 -4.05 -5.03 14.13
N GLU A 71 -4.84 -5.12 15.22
CA GLU A 71 -5.41 -3.93 15.89
C GLU A 71 -4.35 -2.93 16.37
N GLY A 72 -3.10 -3.38 16.56
CA GLY A 72 -1.98 -2.55 17.03
C GLY A 72 -1.13 -1.90 15.93
N GLY A 73 -1.32 -2.26 14.65
CA GLY A 73 -0.50 -1.74 13.55
C GLY A 73 -0.18 -2.79 12.48
N THR A 74 0.84 -2.49 11.68
CA THR A 74 1.34 -3.39 10.64
C THR A 74 2.72 -3.89 11.02
N PHE A 75 2.93 -5.20 10.87
CA PHE A 75 4.14 -5.88 11.26
C PHE A 75 4.65 -6.75 10.12
N VAL A 76 5.96 -6.99 10.13
CA VAL A 76 6.60 -7.96 9.23
C VAL A 76 6.24 -9.36 9.72
N ASP A 77 5.45 -10.07 8.91
CA ASP A 77 5.02 -11.44 9.16
C ASP A 77 6.06 -12.46 8.71
N ASP A 78 6.78 -12.17 7.63
CA ASP A 78 7.92 -12.96 7.21
C ASP A 78 8.81 -12.12 6.28
N VAL A 79 10.05 -12.55 6.15
CA VAL A 79 11.02 -11.96 5.23
C VAL A 79 11.46 -13.04 4.25
N VAL A 80 11.29 -12.78 2.96
CA VAL A 80 11.68 -13.74 1.93
C VAL A 80 13.19 -13.99 2.04
N PHE A 81 13.55 -15.27 2.21
CA PHE A 81 14.94 -15.67 2.38
C PHE A 81 15.81 -15.25 1.17
N GLY A 82 16.88 -14.50 1.42
CA GLY A 82 17.73 -13.93 0.36
C GLY A 82 17.05 -12.86 -0.49
N GLY A 83 15.90 -12.33 -0.04
CA GLY A 83 15.18 -11.25 -0.69
C GLY A 83 15.70 -9.86 -0.27
N PRO A 84 15.29 -8.80 -1.00
CA PRO A 84 15.81 -7.45 -0.80
C PRO A 84 15.61 -6.91 0.63
N ALA A 85 14.47 -7.19 1.26
CA ALA A 85 14.19 -6.74 2.63
C ALA A 85 15.11 -7.39 3.67
N GLY A 86 15.37 -8.69 3.54
CA GLY A 86 16.28 -9.41 4.43
C GLY A 86 17.73 -8.97 4.26
N GLU A 87 18.17 -8.73 3.02
CA GLU A 87 19.49 -8.16 2.73
C GLU A 87 19.64 -6.73 3.26
N ALA A 88 18.55 -5.96 3.28
CA ALA A 88 18.51 -4.64 3.89
C ALA A 88 18.44 -4.69 5.44
N GLY A 89 18.31 -5.89 6.01
CA GLY A 89 18.27 -6.16 7.45
C GLY A 89 16.97 -5.73 8.13
N ILE A 90 15.85 -5.90 7.42
CA ILE A 90 14.53 -6.01 8.04
C ILE A 90 14.38 -7.43 8.59
N ASP A 91 13.75 -7.56 9.75
CA ASP A 91 13.55 -8.84 10.42
C ASP A 91 12.06 -9.10 10.73
N PHE A 92 11.76 -10.35 11.06
CA PHE A 92 10.47 -10.79 11.53
C PHE A 92 10.01 -10.00 12.77
N ASP A 93 8.70 -9.77 12.91
CA ASP A 93 8.06 -9.05 14.00
C ASP A 93 8.41 -7.55 14.12
N TRP A 94 9.14 -6.98 13.15
CA TRP A 94 9.38 -5.54 13.12
C TRP A 94 8.09 -4.77 12.77
N GLU A 95 7.85 -3.69 13.50
CA GLU A 95 6.73 -2.77 13.29
C GLU A 95 7.01 -1.87 12.09
N VAL A 96 6.08 -1.80 11.15
CA VAL A 96 6.13 -0.87 10.03
C VAL A 96 5.63 0.50 10.48
N LEU A 97 6.54 1.47 10.58
CA LEU A 97 6.23 2.83 11.01
C LEU A 97 5.74 3.70 9.84
N SER A 98 6.34 3.54 8.67
CA SER A 98 5.93 4.29 7.48
C SER A 98 6.22 3.56 6.19
N VAL A 99 5.33 3.79 5.22
CA VAL A 99 5.43 3.34 3.84
C VAL A 99 5.37 4.58 2.97
N GLU A 100 6.38 4.75 2.12
CA GLU A 100 6.58 5.92 1.29
C GLU A 100 6.85 5.50 -0.15
N LEU A 101 5.93 5.83 -1.05
CA LEU A 101 6.10 5.59 -2.48
C LEU A 101 6.57 6.87 -3.19
N PRO A 102 7.42 6.75 -4.22
CA PRO A 102 7.75 7.87 -5.08
C PRO A 102 6.44 8.39 -5.68
N ASN A 103 6.14 9.66 -5.39
CA ASN A 103 4.93 10.28 -5.90
C ASN A 103 5.05 10.37 -7.42
N ASP A 104 4.11 9.75 -8.13
CA ASP A 104 3.93 10.00 -9.56
C ASP A 104 3.56 11.48 -9.67
N GLN A 105 4.53 12.34 -9.99
CA GLN A 105 4.25 13.70 -10.40
C GLN A 105 3.20 13.60 -11.51
N PRO A 106 1.96 14.07 -11.30
CA PRO A 106 0.87 13.71 -12.17
C PRO A 106 1.16 14.23 -13.57
N ASN A 107 1.41 13.33 -14.53
CA ASN A 107 0.86 13.60 -15.83
C ASN A 107 -0.66 13.43 -15.68
N ALA A 108 -1.40 14.49 -15.96
CA ALA A 108 -2.80 14.64 -15.62
C ALA A 108 -3.77 13.71 -16.40
N TYR A 109 -3.35 12.49 -16.78
CA TYR A 109 -4.03 11.69 -17.82
C TYR A 109 -4.59 10.33 -17.40
N PHE A 110 -4.31 9.80 -16.20
CA PHE A 110 -4.87 8.51 -15.79
C PHE A 110 -5.70 8.59 -14.50
N MET A 111 -6.74 9.43 -14.52
CA MET A 111 -7.87 9.32 -13.60
C MET A 111 -8.85 8.25 -14.14
N TYR A 112 -8.40 6.99 -14.21
CA TYR A 112 -9.24 5.85 -14.57
C TYR A 112 -9.27 4.85 -13.40
N LEU A 113 -9.83 5.28 -12.28
CA LEU A 113 -10.52 4.36 -11.37
C LEU A 113 -11.96 4.27 -11.85
N PRO A 114 -12.36 3.24 -12.61
CA PRO A 114 -13.78 2.99 -12.81
C PRO A 114 -14.35 2.57 -11.45
N VAL A 115 -15.06 3.48 -10.78
CA VAL A 115 -16.00 3.12 -9.72
C VAL A 115 -17.16 2.37 -10.39
N GLY A 116 -16.90 1.10 -10.71
CA GLY A 116 -17.92 0.13 -11.09
C GLY A 116 -18.38 -0.60 -9.83
N ALA A 117 -19.69 -0.58 -9.59
CA ALA A 117 -20.43 -1.35 -8.59
C ALA A 117 -20.47 -0.78 -7.16
N LEU A 118 -21.31 0.26 -6.96
CA LEU A 118 -22.13 0.34 -5.76
C LEU A 118 -23.59 0.66 -6.13
N LEU A 119 -24.39 -0.40 -6.11
CA LEU A 119 -25.84 -0.44 -5.87
C LEU A 119 -26.78 -0.04 -7.02
N GLY A 120 -27.08 -1.02 -7.88
CA GLY A 120 -28.33 -1.08 -8.64
C GLY A 120 -29.32 -2.07 -8.00
N ALA A 121 -30.59 -1.67 -7.91
CA ALA A 121 -31.79 -2.40 -7.45
C ALA A 121 -31.84 -2.70 -5.92
N SER A 122 -32.74 -2.12 -5.14
CA SER A 122 -34.19 -2.14 -5.36
C SER A 122 -34.90 -0.90 -4.78
N ALA A 123 -35.56 -0.15 -5.64
CA ALA A 123 -36.72 0.66 -5.26
C ALA A 123 -37.82 0.37 -6.30
N PRO A 124 -38.96 -0.25 -5.95
CA PRO A 124 -40.12 -0.20 -6.83
C PRO A 124 -40.72 1.22 -6.77
N PRO A 125 -40.89 1.90 -7.92
CA PRO A 125 -41.56 3.19 -7.97
C PRO A 125 -43.07 2.97 -8.07
N THR A 126 -43.86 3.54 -7.16
CA THR A 126 -45.26 3.84 -7.50
C THR A 126 -45.67 5.16 -6.87
N GLY A 127 -45.34 6.25 -7.55
CA GLY A 127 -46.06 7.52 -7.41
C GLY A 127 -47.04 7.68 -8.57
N GLN A 128 -48.30 8.02 -8.26
CA GLN A 128 -49.16 9.04 -8.90
C GLN A 128 -49.23 9.11 -10.45
N THR A 129 -50.32 9.34 -11.18
CA THR A 129 -51.71 9.81 -10.97
C THR A 129 -52.34 9.82 -12.37
N VAL A 130 -53.59 9.38 -12.59
CA VAL A 130 -54.42 9.88 -13.73
C VAL A 130 -55.90 9.89 -13.34
N GLY A 131 -56.53 11.06 -13.43
CA GLY A 131 -58.00 11.21 -13.42
C GLY A 131 -58.60 11.23 -14.84
N PHE A 132 -59.94 11.29 -14.89
CA PHE A 132 -60.87 11.32 -16.05
C PHE A 132 -61.10 9.93 -16.69
N ARG A 133 -62.31 9.40 -16.83
CA ARG A 133 -63.69 9.94 -16.90
C ARG A 133 -64.67 9.10 -16.09
#